data_AF-A0A951TL06-F1
#
_entry.id   AF-A0A951TL06-F1
#
_cell.length_a   1.000
_cell.length_b   1.000
_cell.length_c   1.000
_cell.angle_alpha   90.00
_cell.angle_beta   90.00
_cell.angle_gamma   90.00
#
_symmetry.space_group_name_H-M   'P 1'
#
loop_
_entity.id
_entity.type
_entity.pdbx_description
1 polymer ?
#
loop_
_entity_poly.entity_id
_entity_poly.type
_entity_poly.pdbx_seq_one_letter_code
_entity_poly.pdbx_strand_id
1 'polypeptide(L)'
;MIPALALVLGVTLGLVLEPTVPAALQPYLPIAVVAALDAVFGAVRAQLEGIFDDRVFVVSFVSNVLVAALVVFLGDQLGVGGQLSTGVVVVLGIRIFSNAAAIRRRVFHA
;
A
#
# COMPACT_ATOMS: atom_id res chain seq x y z
N MET A 1 2.20 17.72 -3.18
CA MET A 1 1.33 18.18 -2.02
C MET A 1 -0.10 17.70 -2.12
N ILE A 2 -0.74 17.82 -3.30
CA ILE A 2 -2.12 17.36 -3.55
C ILE A 2 -2.33 15.87 -3.18
N PRO A 3 -1.41 14.93 -3.49
CA PRO A 3 -1.62 13.51 -3.19
C PRO A 3 -1.61 13.20 -1.69
N ALA A 4 -0.79 13.90 -0.91
CA ALA A 4 -0.73 13.73 0.54
C ALA A 4 -2.03 14.20 1.21
N LEU A 5 -2.60 15.32 0.75
CA LEU A 5 -3.90 15.80 1.23
C LEU A 5 -5.03 14.83 0.87
N ALA A 6 -5.05 14.31 -0.37
CA ALA A 6 -6.02 13.32 -0.80
C ALA A 6 -5.95 12.03 0.03
N LEU A 7 -4.74 11.58 0.37
CA LEU A 7 -4.53 10.41 1.23
C LEU A 7 -5.09 10.66 2.64
N VAL A 8 -4.75 11.79 3.26
CA VAL A 8 -5.22 12.13 4.60
C VAL A 8 -6.75 12.23 4.62
N LEU A 9 -7.35 12.87 3.61
CA LEU A 9 -8.80 12.99 3.48
C LEU A 9 -9.47 11.62 3.29
N GLY A 10 -8.90 10.76 2.44
CA GLY A 10 -9.43 9.42 2.20
C GLY A 10 -9.39 8.54 3.44
N VAL A 11 -8.27 8.57 4.19
CA VAL A 11 -8.14 7.82 5.46
C VAL A 11 -9.12 8.34 6.49
N THR A 12 -9.25 9.66 6.66
CA THR A 12 -10.21 10.23 7.62
C THR A 12 -11.66 9.90 7.26
N LEU A 13 -12.05 10.02 5.99
CA LEU A 13 -13.40 9.63 5.54
C LEU A 13 -13.67 8.14 5.75
N GLY A 14 -12.69 7.27 5.48
CA GLY A 14 -12.83 5.82 5.72
C GLY A 14 -13.06 5.47 7.19
N LEU A 15 -12.36 6.16 8.11
CA LEU A 15 -12.52 5.97 9.56
C LEU A 15 -13.84 6.52 10.10
N VAL A 16 -14.39 7.59 9.50
CA VAL A 16 -15.63 8.22 9.97
C VAL A 16 -16.87 7.53 9.41
N LEU A 17 -16.83 7.11 8.14
CA LEU A 17 -17.99 6.56 7.44
C LEU A 17 -18.16 5.05 7.68
N GLU A 18 -17.11 4.35 8.13
CA GLU A 18 -17.08 2.90 8.38
C GLU A 18 -17.89 2.08 7.34
N PRO A 19 -17.59 2.23 6.04
CA PRO A 19 -18.40 1.61 4.99
C PRO A 19 -18.40 0.08 5.15
N THR A 20 -19.59 -0.51 5.12
CA THR A 20 -19.74 -1.96 5.27
C THR A 20 -19.21 -2.65 4.01
N VAL A 21 -18.17 -3.48 4.17
CA VAL A 21 -17.54 -4.16 3.04
C VAL A 21 -18.27 -5.49 2.75
N PRO A 22 -18.77 -5.71 1.52
CA PRO A 22 -19.38 -6.97 1.12
C PRO A 22 -18.43 -8.16 1.33
N ALA A 23 -18.97 -9.32 1.71
CA ALA A 23 -18.17 -10.52 2.02
C ALA A 23 -17.19 -10.91 0.90
N ALA A 24 -17.56 -10.69 -0.36
CA ALA A 24 -16.69 -10.99 -1.52
C ALA A 24 -15.43 -10.12 -1.59
N LEU A 25 -15.44 -8.91 -1.02
CA LEU A 25 -14.30 -7.98 -1.05
C LEU A 25 -13.45 -8.03 0.22
N GLN A 26 -13.94 -8.70 1.28
CA GLN A 26 -13.21 -8.81 2.56
C GLN A 26 -11.81 -9.41 2.41
N PRO A 27 -11.57 -10.44 1.58
CA PRO A 27 -10.22 -10.97 1.40
C PRO A 27 -9.27 -9.98 0.73
N TYR A 28 -9.77 -9.05 -0.09
CA TYR A 28 -8.96 -8.14 -0.89
C TYR A 28 -8.61 -6.86 -0.15
N LEU A 29 -9.47 -6.44 0.78
CA LEU A 29 -9.35 -5.17 1.48
C LEU A 29 -8.03 -5.04 2.27
N PRO A 30 -7.61 -6.02 3.11
CA PRO A 30 -6.34 -5.93 3.82
C PRO A 30 -5.13 -5.80 2.86
N ILE A 31 -5.19 -6.48 1.72
CA ILE A 31 -4.11 -6.47 0.71
C ILE A 31 -4.03 -5.11 0.03
N ALA A 32 -5.17 -4.54 -0.35
CA ALA A 32 -5.23 -3.19 -0.90
C ALA A 32 -4.68 -2.15 0.09
N VAL A 33 -5.03 -2.27 1.38
CA VAL A 33 -4.50 -1.38 2.43
C VAL A 33 -2.99 -1.54 2.60
N VAL A 34 -2.48 -2.77 2.67
CA VAL A 34 -1.03 -3.02 2.80
C VAL A 34 -0.27 -2.53 1.56
N ALA A 35 -0.82 -2.70 0.35
CA ALA A 35 -0.24 -2.19 -0.89
C ALA A 35 -0.21 -0.65 -0.94
N ALA A 36 -1.29 -0.01 -0.49
CA ALA A 36 -1.36 1.43 -0.34
C ALA A 36 -0.31 1.94 0.66
N LEU A 37 -0.16 1.27 1.82
CA LEU A 37 0.85 1.62 2.81
C LEU A 37 2.28 1.51 2.26
N ASP A 38 2.60 0.45 1.52
CA ASP A 38 3.93 0.32 0.87
C ASP A 38 4.26 1.52 -0.01
N ALA A 39 3.31 1.98 -0.83
CA ALA A 39 3.49 3.17 -1.66
C ALA A 39 3.68 4.45 -0.83
N VAL A 40 2.99 4.59 0.31
CA VAL A 40 3.17 5.72 1.24
C VAL A 40 4.55 5.71 1.87
N PHE A 41 5.04 4.56 2.35
CA PHE A 41 6.41 4.45 2.87
C PHE A 41 7.45 4.74 1.80
N GLY A 42 7.23 4.28 0.56
CA GLY A 42 8.07 4.64 -0.59
C GLY A 42 8.09 6.14 -0.87
N ALA A 43 6.93 6.80 -0.80
CA ALA A 43 6.81 8.25 -0.97
C ALA A 43 7.54 9.04 0.11
N VAL A 44 7.38 8.67 1.39
CA VAL A 44 8.07 9.30 2.51
C VAL A 44 9.58 9.16 2.33
N ARG A 45 10.06 7.97 1.94
CA ARG A 45 11.48 7.76 1.63
C ARG A 45 11.96 8.68 0.50
N ALA A 46 11.23 8.74 -0.62
CA ALA A 46 11.58 9.58 -1.77
C ALA A 46 11.60 11.07 -1.39
N GLN A 47 10.70 11.50 -0.50
CA GLN A 47 10.65 12.87 0.02
C GLN A 47 11.89 13.21 0.84
N LEU A 48 12.36 12.28 1.69
CA LEU A 48 13.61 12.45 2.46
C LEU A 48 14.86 12.40 1.58
N GLU A 49 14.81 11.67 0.46
CA GLU A 49 15.88 11.61 -0.53
C GLU A 49 15.88 12.81 -1.50
N GLY A 50 14.88 13.70 -1.42
CA GLY A 50 14.76 14.88 -2.29
C GLY A 50 14.39 14.57 -3.74
N ILE A 51 13.93 13.34 -4.02
CA ILE A 51 13.58 12.83 -5.35
C ILE A 51 12.09 12.55 -5.51
N PHE A 52 11.26 13.13 -4.65
CA PHE A 52 9.82 12.91 -4.66
C PHE A 52 9.15 13.60 -5.84
N ASP A 53 8.34 12.83 -6.58
CA ASP A 53 7.51 13.29 -7.68
C ASP A 53 6.05 12.84 -7.47
N ASP A 54 5.12 13.80 -7.47
CA ASP A 54 3.70 13.57 -7.23
C ASP A 54 3.09 12.58 -8.26
N ARG A 55 3.51 12.60 -9.54
CA ARG A 55 3.02 11.67 -10.57
C ARG A 55 3.54 10.27 -10.33
N VAL A 56 4.83 10.13 -10.00
CA VAL A 56 5.43 8.83 -9.70
C VAL A 56 4.75 8.19 -8.48
N PHE A 57 4.42 8.99 -7.46
CA PHE A 57 3.67 8.49 -6.31
C PHE A 57 2.28 7.97 -6.70
N VAL A 58 1.49 8.75 -7.43
CA VAL A 58 0.12 8.34 -7.82
C VAL A 58 0.16 7.08 -8.68
N VAL A 59 1.09 7.02 -9.65
CA VAL A 59 1.25 5.84 -10.50
C VAL A 59 1.64 4.62 -9.65
N SER A 60 2.62 4.75 -8.76
CA SER A 60 3.09 3.68 -7.88
C SER A 60 1.99 3.18 -6.94
N PHE A 61 1.23 4.10 -6.35
CA PHE A 61 0.11 3.78 -5.46
C PHE A 61 -0.96 2.96 -6.19
N VAL A 62 -1.44 3.47 -7.32
CA VAL A 62 -2.49 2.81 -8.12
C VAL A 62 -1.97 1.49 -8.67
N SER A 63 -0.76 1.44 -9.21
CA SER A 63 -0.18 0.21 -9.78
C SER A 63 0.01 -0.87 -8.71
N ASN A 64 0.54 -0.52 -7.53
CA ASN A 64 0.76 -1.51 -6.47
C ASN A 64 -0.54 -2.10 -5.97
N VAL A 65 -1.56 -1.27 -5.73
CA VAL A 65 -2.88 -1.74 -5.29
C VAL A 65 -3.53 -2.62 -6.35
N LEU A 66 -3.50 -2.21 -7.62
CA LEU A 66 -4.07 -3.00 -8.72
C LEU A 66 -3.36 -4.32 -8.91
N VAL A 67 -2.01 -4.33 -8.91
CA VAL A 67 -1.22 -5.56 -9.06
C VAL A 67 -1.47 -6.49 -7.88
N ALA A 68 -1.48 -5.98 -6.65
CA ALA A 68 -1.75 -6.79 -5.46
C ALA A 68 -3.16 -7.41 -5.49
N ALA A 69 -4.18 -6.62 -5.85
CA ALA A 69 -5.55 -7.11 -6.01
C ALA A 69 -5.67 -8.14 -7.13
N LEU A 70 -5.00 -7.92 -8.27
CA LEU A 70 -4.99 -8.85 -9.40
C LEU A 70 -4.36 -10.19 -9.02
N VAL A 71 -3.24 -10.18 -8.27
CA VAL A 71 -2.58 -11.42 -7.82
C VAL A 71 -3.50 -12.22 -6.89
N VAL A 72 -4.15 -11.57 -5.94
CA VAL A 72 -5.13 -12.25 -5.06
C VAL A 72 -6.32 -12.76 -5.88
N PHE A 73 -6.83 -11.98 -6.82
CA PHE A 73 -7.94 -12.37 -7.68
C PHE A 73 -7.61 -13.61 -8.51
N LEU A 74 -6.45 -13.62 -9.14
CA LEU A 74 -5.97 -14.80 -9.87
C LEU A 74 -5.81 -16.00 -8.92
N GLY A 75 -5.35 -15.78 -7.69
CA GLY A 75 -5.27 -16.84 -6.69
C GLY A 75 -6.62 -17.41 -6.30
N ASP A 76 -7.63 -16.57 -6.11
CA ASP A 76 -9.00 -17.00 -5.83
C ASP A 76 -9.54 -17.86 -6.98
N GLN A 77 -9.32 -17.47 -8.24
CA GLN A 77 -9.74 -18.26 -9.41
C GLN A 77 -9.02 -19.61 -9.52
N LEU A 78 -7.78 -19.69 -9.05
CA LEU A 78 -6.97 -20.90 -9.05
C LEU A 78 -7.18 -21.78 -7.81
N GLY A 79 -8.04 -21.37 -6.87
CA GLY A 79 -8.27 -22.08 -5.60
C GLY A 79 -7.14 -21.94 -4.57
N VAL A 80 -6.17 -21.06 -4.82
CA VAL A 80 -4.99 -20.80 -3.95
C VAL A 80 -4.96 -19.36 -3.41
N GLY A 81 -6.11 -18.71 -3.36
CA GLY A 81 -6.28 -17.30 -2.97
C GLY A 81 -5.65 -16.94 -1.63
N GLY A 82 -5.86 -17.78 -0.60
CA GLY A 82 -5.28 -17.57 0.73
C GLY A 82 -3.75 -17.62 0.73
N GLN A 83 -3.14 -18.50 -0.08
CA GLN A 83 -1.69 -18.63 -0.20
C GLN A 83 -1.09 -17.42 -0.92
N LEU A 84 -1.72 -16.98 -2.02
CA LEU A 84 -1.27 -15.80 -2.77
C LEU A 84 -1.50 -14.51 -1.98
N SER A 85 -2.61 -14.39 -1.25
CA SER A 85 -2.86 -13.29 -0.32
C SER A 85 -1.76 -13.19 0.74
N THR A 86 -1.42 -14.31 1.39
CA THR A 86 -0.32 -14.36 2.37
C THR A 86 1.01 -13.98 1.73
N GLY A 87 1.32 -14.53 0.55
CA GLY A 87 2.55 -14.21 -0.18
C GLY A 87 2.68 -12.73 -0.53
N VAL A 88 1.59 -12.12 -1.02
CA VAL A 88 1.54 -10.69 -1.33
C VAL A 88 1.74 -9.84 -0.09
N VAL A 89 1.07 -10.17 1.02
CA VAL A 89 1.22 -9.45 2.30
C VAL A 89 2.65 -9.54 2.82
N VAL A 90 3.30 -10.71 2.74
CA VAL A 90 4.69 -10.89 3.17
C VAL A 90 5.63 -10.05 2.31
N VAL A 91 5.50 -10.12 0.98
CA VAL A 91 6.37 -9.36 0.05
C VAL A 91 6.21 -7.86 0.25
N LEU A 92 4.97 -7.37 0.37
CA LEU A 92 4.69 -5.97 0.68
C LEU A 92 5.22 -5.57 2.06
N GLY A 93 5.04 -6.43 3.07
CA GLY A 93 5.56 -6.22 4.41
C GLY A 93 7.07 -6.04 4.40
N ILE A 94 7.81 -6.89 3.68
CA ILE A 94 9.27 -6.76 3.52
C ILE A 94 9.63 -5.40 2.90
N ARG A 95 8.91 -4.94 1.88
CA ARG A 95 9.15 -3.63 1.26
C ARG A 95 8.86 -2.47 2.23
N ILE A 96 7.77 -2.53 2.98
CA ILE A 96 7.44 -1.55 4.02
C ILE A 96 8.56 -1.45 5.04
N PHE A 97 9.02 -2.58 5.60
CA PHE A 97 10.11 -2.59 6.58
C PHE A 97 11.43 -2.10 5.99
N SER A 98 11.73 -2.43 4.74
CA SER A 98 12.91 -1.93 4.03
C SER A 98 12.88 -0.41 3.86
N ASN A 99 11.74 0.13 3.42
CA ASN A 99 11.52 1.57 3.29
C ASN A 99 11.60 2.27 4.66
N ALA A 100 10.99 1.71 5.69
CA ALA A 100 11.07 2.21 7.06
C ALA A 100 12.52 2.23 7.59
N ALA A 101 13.31 1.19 7.30
CA ALA A 101 14.72 1.16 7.66
C ALA A 101 15.55 2.23 6.91
N ALA A 102 15.24 2.49 5.64
CA ALA A 102 15.86 3.57 4.88
C ALA A 102 15.50 4.95 5.45
N ILE A 103 14.22 5.17 5.79
CA ILE A 103 13.75 6.38 6.47
C ILE A 103 14.48 6.57 7.81
N ARG A 104 14.56 5.52 8.63
CA ARG A 104 15.26 5.56 9.93
C ARG A 104 16.73 5.97 9.78
N ARG A 105 17.45 5.36 8.84
CA ARG A 105 18.86 5.70 8.55
C ARG A 105 19.04 7.18 8.20
N ARG A 106 18.13 7.74 7.39
CA ARG A 106 18.20 9.14 6.95
C ARG A 106 17.84 10.13 8.05
N VAL A 107 16.82 9.83 8.85
CA VAL A 107 16.36 10.71 9.92
C VAL A 107 17.31 10.68 11.11
N PHE A 108 17.74 9.49 11.53
CA PHE A 108 18.50 9.30 12.78
C PHE A 108 20.01 9.08 12.57
N HIS A 109 20.51 9.06 11.32
CA HIS A 109 21.92 8.82 11.00
C HIS A 109 22.49 7.53 11.64
N ALA A 110 21.64 6.51 11.82
CA ALA A 110 21.94 5.26 12.52
C ALA A 110 21.74 4.03 11.62
#